data_AF-M6UVA9-F1
#
_entry.id   AF-M6UVA9-F1
#
_cell.length_a   1.000
_cell.length_b   1.000
_cell.length_c   1.000
_cell.angle_alpha   90.00
_cell.angle_beta   90.00
_cell.angle_gamma   90.00
#
_symmetry.space_group_name_H-M   'P 1'
#
loop_
_entity.id
_entity.type
_entity.pdbx_description
1 polymer ?
#
loop_
_entity_poly.entity_id
_entity_poly.type
_entity_poly.pdbx_seq_one_letter_code
_entity_poly.pdbx_strand_id
1 'polypeptide(L)' 'MLGMGITLLPQDFRDVFKTPIPVFAGVVLQYTVMPLSGWGIGILLNLPTPLATGLIVVSCCPGGVLM' A
#
# COMPACT_ATOMS: atom_id res chain seq x y z
N MET A 1 -7.76 0.39 -12.53
CA MET A 1 -8.01 -1.02 -12.16
C MET A 1 -8.21 -1.92 -13.37
N LEU A 2 -9.16 -1.64 -14.29
CA LEU A 2 -9.35 -2.45 -15.51
C LEU A 2 -8.10 -2.43 -16.43
N GLY A 3 -7.49 -1.27 -16.62
CA GLY A 3 -6.24 -1.12 -17.39
C GLY A 3 -5.04 -1.93 -16.86
N MET A 4 -4.90 -2.02 -15.53
CA MET A 4 -3.90 -2.89 -14.89
C MET A 4 -4.24 -4.37 -15.07
N GLY A 5 -5.53 -4.72 -14.96
CA GLY A 5 -5.96 -6.11 -15.08
C GLY A 5 -5.71 -6.71 -16.48
N ILE A 6 -5.83 -5.91 -17.53
CA ILE A 6 -5.57 -6.36 -18.92
C ILE A 6 -4.08 -6.45 -19.27
N THR A 7 -3.20 -5.76 -18.54
CA THR A 7 -1.74 -5.83 -18.74
C THR A 7 -1.06 -6.90 -17.89
N LEU A 8 -1.79 -7.51 -16.94
CA LEU A 8 -1.30 -8.58 -16.07
C LEU A 8 -1.23 -9.91 -16.83
N LEU A 9 -0.02 -10.46 -16.97
CA LEU A 9 0.20 -11.77 -17.56
C LEU A 9 0.32 -12.85 -16.47
N PRO A 10 -0.06 -14.11 -16.75
CA PRO A 10 0.14 -15.22 -15.82
C PRO A 10 1.61 -15.43 -15.37
N GLN A 11 2.56 -14.98 -16.20
CA GLN A 11 3.99 -15.03 -15.89
C GLN A 11 4.38 -14.11 -14.73
N ASP A 12 3.69 -12.97 -14.55
CA ASP A 12 3.99 -12.00 -13.49
C ASP A 12 3.69 -12.60 -12.11
N PHE A 13 2.60 -13.37 -12.00
CA PHE A 13 2.30 -14.16 -10.80
C PHE A 13 3.36 -15.23 -10.55
N ARG A 14 3.89 -15.85 -11.60
CA ARG A 14 4.93 -16.87 -11.46
C ARG A 14 6.22 -16.27 -10.92
N ASP A 15 6.58 -15.07 -11.32
CA ASP A 15 7.78 -14.39 -10.85
C ASP A 15 7.66 -13.98 -9.37
N VAL A 16 6.45 -13.61 -8.91
CA VAL A 16 6.17 -13.44 -7.47
C VAL A 16 6.50 -14.71 -6.67
N PHE A 17 6.13 -15.89 -7.17
CA PHE A 17 6.46 -17.16 -6.52
C PHE A 17 7.93 -17.56 -6.64
N LYS A 18 8.67 -17.06 -7.64
CA LYS A 18 10.11 -17.30 -7.76
C LYS A 18 10.93 -16.46 -6.78
N THR A 19 10.47 -15.25 -6.46
CA THR A 19 11.14 -14.34 -5.51
C THR A 19 10.21 -13.91 -4.37
N PRO A 20 9.79 -14.84 -3.49
CA PRO A 20 8.76 -14.55 -2.49
C PRO A 20 9.27 -13.65 -1.36
N ILE A 21 10.56 -13.74 -1.00
CA ILE A 21 11.15 -12.99 0.11
C ILE A 21 11.04 -11.46 -0.10
N PRO A 22 11.52 -10.87 -1.22
CA PRO A 22 11.41 -9.43 -1.43
C PRO A 22 9.96 -8.97 -1.61
N VAL A 23 9.11 -9.79 -2.23
CA VAL A 23 7.68 -9.46 -2.39
C VAL A 23 6.99 -9.40 -1.03
N PHE A 24 7.18 -10.41 -0.19
CA PHE A 24 6.59 -10.44 1.14
C PHE A 24 7.13 -9.31 2.03
N ALA A 25 8.44 -9.06 1.99
CA ALA A 25 9.02 -7.92 2.70
C ALA A 25 8.41 -6.59 2.24
N GLY A 26 8.22 -6.39 0.93
CA GLY A 26 7.55 -5.22 0.38
C GLY A 26 6.11 -5.08 0.88
N VAL A 27 5.33 -6.15 0.89
CA VAL A 27 3.95 -6.16 1.40
C VAL A 27 3.91 -5.83 2.90
N VAL A 28 4.75 -6.46 3.70
CA VAL A 28 4.82 -6.20 5.15
C VAL A 28 5.21 -4.75 5.41
N LEU A 29 6.24 -4.24 4.74
CA LEU A 29 6.66 -2.85 4.90
C LEU A 29 5.56 -1.88 4.45
N GLN A 30 4.89 -2.14 3.32
CA GLN A 30 3.81 -1.29 2.82
C GLN A 30 2.66 -1.19 3.83
N TYR A 31 2.18 -2.31 4.36
CA TYR A 31 1.05 -2.34 5.30
C TYR A 31 1.44 -2.06 6.75
N THR A 32 2.72 -1.92 7.07
CA THR A 32 3.16 -1.53 8.41
C THR A 32 3.59 -0.07 8.44
N VAL A 33 4.49 0.33 7.54
CA VAL A 33 5.12 1.66 7.55
C VAL A 33 4.14 2.76 7.11
N MET A 34 3.34 2.53 6.05
CA MET A 34 2.41 3.56 5.60
C MET A 34 1.27 3.81 6.60
N PRO A 35 0.57 2.80 7.15
CA PRO A 35 -0.48 3.04 8.15
C PRO A 35 0.04 3.67 9.43
N LEU A 36 1.20 3.22 9.92
CA LEU A 36 1.82 3.81 11.11
C LEU A 36 2.23 5.26 10.88
N SER A 37 2.77 5.59 9.70
CA SER A 37 3.12 6.97 9.39
C SER A 37 1.88 7.87 9.27
N GLY A 38 0.80 7.40 8.61
CA GLY A 38 -0.47 8.13 8.54
C GLY A 38 -1.08 8.41 9.92
N TRP A 39 -1.08 7.40 10.79
CA TRP A 39 -1.54 7.56 12.17
C TRP A 39 -0.65 8.51 12.99
N GLY A 40 0.67 8.35 12.90
CA GLY A 40 1.65 9.20 13.59
C GLY A 40 1.56 10.66 13.16
N ILE A 41 1.44 10.92 11.86
CA ILE A 41 1.25 12.27 11.30
C ILE A 41 -0.09 12.86 11.77
N GLY A 42 -1.17 12.07 11.79
CA GLY A 42 -2.48 12.48 12.29
C GLY A 42 -2.43 12.98 13.74
N ILE A 43 -1.67 12.29 14.60
CA ILE A 43 -1.48 12.68 16.01
C ILE A 43 -0.55 13.90 16.12
N LEU A 44 0.61 13.88 15.45
CA LEU A 44 1.63 14.93 15.53
C LEU A 44 1.11 16.30 15.13
N LEU A 45 0.26 16.34 14.09
CA LEU A 45 -0.32 17.58 13.56
C LEU A 45 -1.68 17.93 14.20
N ASN A 46 -2.15 17.15 15.20
CA ASN A 46 -3.41 17.35 15.91
C ASN A 46 -4.62 17.53 14.96
N LEU A 47 -4.73 16.65 13.96
CA LEU A 47 -5.77 16.77 12.94
C LEU A 47 -7.18 16.57 13.54
N PRO A 48 -8.19 17.31 13.04
CA PRO A 48 -9.58 17.05 13.39
C PRO A 48 -9.97 15.63 12.94
N THR A 49 -10.83 14.98 13.72
CA THR A 49 -11.20 13.56 13.56
C THR A 49 -11.54 13.12 12.13
N PRO A 50 -12.30 13.91 11.33
CA PRO A 50 -12.61 13.54 9.94
C PRO A 50 -11.37 13.50 9.02
N LEU A 51 -10.40 14.38 9.26
CA LEU A 51 -9.20 14.48 8.42
C LEU A 51 -8.18 13.41 8.81
N ALA A 52 -8.04 13.12 10.10
CA ALA A 52 -7.20 12.04 10.59
C ALA A 52 -7.69 10.66 10.10
N THR A 53 -9.01 10.44 10.10
CA THR A 53 -9.60 9.20 9.54
C THR A 53 -9.38 9.09 8.04
N GLY A 54 -9.55 10.18 7.27
CA GLY A 54 -9.23 10.20 5.85
C GLY A 54 -7.76 9.88 5.57
N LEU A 55 -6.84 10.46 6.35
CA LEU A 55 -5.41 10.19 6.23
C LEU A 55 -5.06 8.71 6.50
N ILE A 56 -5.62 8.13 7.55
CA ILE A 56 -5.39 6.71 7.89
C ILE A 56 -5.94 5.81 6.78
N VAL A 57 -7.13 6.09 6.25
CA VAL A 57 -7.72 5.32 5.14
C VAL A 57 -6.81 5.34 3.91
N VAL A 58 -6.27 6.52 3.55
CA VAL A 58 -5.32 6.65 2.42
C VAL A 58 -4.03 5.88 2.68
N SER A 59 -3.50 5.94 3.90
CA SER A 59 -2.29 5.22 4.30
C SER A 59 -2.45 3.69 4.30
N CYS A 60 -3.67 3.19 4.43
CA CYS A 60 -4.00 1.76 4.32
C CYS A 60 -4.22 1.30 2.88
N CYS A 61 -4.29 2.21 1.91
CA CYS A 61 -4.46 1.84 0.51
C CYS A 61 -3.19 1.14 -0.03
N PRO A 62 -3.35 0.15 -0.92
CA PRO A 62 -2.21 -0.45 -1.60
C PRO A 62 -1.48 0.58 -2.46
N GLY A 63 -0.18 0.34 -2.69
CA GLY A 63 0.64 1.19 -3.55
C GLY A 63 0.00 1.38 -4.94
N GLY A 64 0.02 2.62 -5.43
CA GLY A 64 -0.50 2.94 -6.75
C GLY A 64 0.34 2.26 -7.83
N VAL A 65 -0.32 1.62 -8.78
CA VAL A 65 0.35 1.13 -9.98
C VAL A 65 0.54 2.31 -10.94
N LEU A 66 1.79 2.63 -11.24
CA LEU A 66 2.15 3.58 -12.30
C LEU A 66 2.31 2.82 -13.61
N MET A 67 1.18 2.61 -14.27
CA MET A 67 0.97 2.25 -15.67
C MET A 67 -0.47 2.62 -16.03
#